data_AF-A0AA88U848-F1
#
_entry.id   AF-A0AA88U848-F1
#
_cell.length_a   1.000
_cell.length_b   1.000
_cell.length_c   1.000
_cell.angle_alpha   90.00
_cell.angle_beta   90.00
_cell.angle_gamma   90.00
#
_symmetry.space_group_name_H-M   'P 1'
#
loop_
_entity.id
_entity.type
_entity.pdbx_description
1 polymer ?
#
loop_
_entity_poly.entity_id
_entity_poly.type
_entity_poly.pdbx_seq_one_letter_code
_entity_poly.pdbx_strand_id
1 'polypeptide(L)'
;IAEDKDLSSMASVELKKLFHKRKINKVTEMSLSANQEREHMEKKRLVWEVEGSNDEEPNRLRGGPVDSIKLVVELAPMEIRTFIVDLRYK
;
A
#
# COMPACT_ATOMS: atom_id res chain seq x y z
N ILE A 1 19.96 -0.27 18.35
CA ILE A 1 19.31 0.94 17.79
C ILE A 1 17.99 0.46 17.23
N ALA A 2 16.88 0.77 17.89
CA ALA A 2 15.54 0.37 17.48
C ALA A 2 14.92 1.46 16.61
N GLU A 3 13.85 1.13 15.88
CA GLU A 3 13.05 2.12 15.17
C GLU A 3 12.30 3.03 16.16
N ASP A 4 11.74 4.13 15.66
CA ASP A 4 11.03 5.10 16.47
C ASP A 4 9.62 4.60 16.81
N LYS A 5 9.25 4.64 18.09
CA LYS A 5 7.98 4.06 18.58
C LYS A 5 6.75 4.76 18.00
N ASP A 6 6.83 6.06 17.77
CA ASP A 6 5.69 6.86 17.35
C ASP A 6 5.61 6.93 15.81
N LEU A 7 6.77 6.97 15.14
CA LEU A 7 6.86 7.05 13.68
C LEU A 7 6.82 5.69 12.97
N SER A 8 7.24 4.60 13.62
CA SER A 8 7.10 3.22 13.10
C SER A 8 5.71 2.67 13.39
N SER A 9 4.67 3.47 13.11
CA SER A 9 3.27 3.10 13.23
C SER A 9 2.56 3.19 11.88
N MET A 10 1.31 2.73 11.79
CA MET A 10 0.53 2.81 10.55
C MET A 10 0.30 4.27 10.16
N ALA A 11 0.75 4.66 8.97
CA ALA A 11 0.57 5.99 8.43
C ALA A 11 -0.57 6.03 7.39
N SER A 12 -1.27 7.15 7.30
CA SER A 12 -2.32 7.39 6.30
C SER A 12 -1.96 8.59 5.41
N VAL A 13 -2.07 8.40 4.10
CA VAL A 13 -1.80 9.42 3.09
C VAL A 13 -3.07 9.71 2.29
N GLU A 14 -3.55 10.95 2.35
CA GLU A 14 -4.74 11.39 1.62
C GLU A 14 -4.38 11.91 0.22
N LEU A 15 -4.66 11.13 -0.83
CA LEU A 15 -4.28 11.49 -2.21
C LEU A 15 -4.98 12.77 -2.71
N LYS A 16 -6.19 13.06 -2.22
CA LYS A 16 -6.91 14.30 -2.55
C LYS A 16 -6.19 15.54 -2.04
N LYS A 17 -5.58 15.47 -0.85
CA LYS A 17 -4.77 16.55 -0.29
C LYS A 17 -3.44 16.67 -1.04
N LEU A 18 -2.82 15.54 -1.38
CA LEU A 18 -1.58 15.51 -2.14
C LEU A 18 -1.73 16.14 -3.53
N PHE A 19 -2.78 15.78 -4.27
CA PHE A 19 -3.06 16.28 -5.62
C PHE A 19 -4.15 17.37 -5.64
N HIS A 20 -4.11 18.33 -4.70
CA HIS A 20 -5.20 19.30 -4.50
C HIS A 20 -5.59 20.14 -5.75
N LYS A 21 -4.64 20.39 -6.66
CA LYS A 21 -4.86 21.15 -7.90
C LYS A 21 -5.37 20.31 -9.07
N ARG A 22 -5.45 18.99 -8.92
CA ARG A 22 -5.81 18.04 -9.98
C ARG A 22 -7.05 17.27 -9.59
N LYS A 23 -7.78 16.77 -10.59
CA LYS A 23 -8.84 15.79 -10.37
C LYS A 23 -8.29 14.40 -10.64
N ILE A 24 -8.38 13.53 -9.65
CA ILE A 24 -8.02 12.12 -9.79
C ILE A 24 -9.19 11.40 -10.48
N ASN A 25 -8.92 10.73 -11.59
CA ASN A 25 -9.92 9.93 -12.31
C ASN A 25 -9.87 8.47 -11.90
N LYS A 26 -8.66 7.92 -11.88
CA LYS A 26 -8.39 6.51 -11.64
C LYS A 26 -7.08 6.38 -10.87
N VAL A 27 -7.07 5.47 -9.92
CA VAL A 27 -5.88 5.03 -9.21
C VAL A 27 -5.79 3.52 -9.39
N THR A 28 -4.67 3.03 -9.89
CA THR A 28 -4.39 1.60 -10.01
C THR A 28 -3.15 1.28 -9.19
N GLU A 29 -3.27 0.30 -8.29
CA GLU A 29 -2.13 -0.18 -7.51
C GLU A 29 -1.34 -1.24 -8.29
N MET A 30 -0.02 -1.10 -8.29
CA MET A 30 0.90 -1.90 -9.10
C MET A 30 1.95 -2.59 -8.23
N SER A 31 2.70 -3.51 -8.85
CA SER A 31 3.95 -4.06 -8.35
C SER A 31 5.00 -2.95 -8.15
N LEU A 32 6.07 -3.26 -7.41
CA LEU A 32 7.15 -2.30 -7.12
C LEU A 32 7.74 -1.66 -8.38
N SER A 33 7.90 -2.44 -9.46
CA SER A 33 8.40 -1.99 -10.77
C SER A 33 7.33 -1.45 -11.71
N ALA A 34 6.10 -1.27 -11.23
CA ALA A 34 4.95 -0.77 -11.99
C ALA A 34 4.58 -1.60 -13.24
N ASN A 35 4.94 -2.88 -13.31
CA ASN A 35 4.74 -3.73 -14.49
C ASN A 35 3.54 -4.69 -14.39
N GLN A 36 2.96 -4.86 -13.20
CA GLN A 36 1.86 -5.77 -12.93
C GLN A 36 0.88 -5.13 -11.96
N GLU A 37 -0.43 -5.38 -12.09
CA GLU A 37 -1.40 -4.95 -11.08
C GLU A 37 -1.21 -5.75 -9.78
N ARG A 38 -1.22 -5.05 -8.64
CA ARG A 38 -0.95 -5.68 -7.33
C ARG A 38 -1.96 -6.78 -7.02
N GLU A 39 -3.24 -6.56 -7.32
CA GLU A 39 -4.30 -7.54 -7.07
C GLU A 39 -4.02 -8.88 -7.77
N HIS A 40 -3.55 -8.82 -9.02
CA HIS A 40 -3.23 -9.99 -9.81
C HIS A 40 -1.96 -10.70 -9.30
N MET A 41 -0.98 -9.94 -8.83
CA MET A 41 0.25 -10.48 -8.23
C MET A 41 -0.05 -11.19 -6.89
N GLU A 42 -0.83 -10.57 -6.00
CA GLU A 42 -1.17 -11.15 -4.69
C GLU A 42 -1.98 -12.44 -4.83
N LYS A 43 -2.88 -12.53 -5.82
CA LYS A 43 -3.62 -13.77 -6.14
C LYS A 43 -2.71 -14.92 -6.58
N LYS A 44 -1.54 -14.62 -7.15
CA LYS A 44 -0.58 -15.59 -7.67
C LYS A 44 0.57 -15.89 -6.71
N ARG A 45 0.58 -15.25 -5.54
CA ARG A 45 1.66 -15.43 -4.57
C ARG A 45 1.63 -16.85 -4.02
N LEU A 46 2.77 -17.53 -4.09
CA LEU A 46 2.91 -18.88 -3.55
C LEU A 46 2.84 -18.82 -2.01
N VAL A 47 2.10 -19.76 -1.43
CA VAL A 47 2.02 -19.96 0.01
C VAL A 47 3.03 -21.04 0.37
N TRP A 48 4.01 -20.68 1.19
CA TRP A 48 5.06 -21.59 1.65
C TRP A 48 4.87 -21.84 3.14
N GLU A 49 4.99 -23.10 3.54
CA GLU A 49 5.16 -23.48 4.95
C GLU A 49 6.63 -23.29 5.31
N VAL A 50 6.89 -22.50 6.35
CA VAL A 50 8.25 -22.14 6.76
C VAL A 50 8.53 -22.80 8.10
N GLU A 51 9.59 -23.61 8.17
CA GLU A 51 9.99 -24.27 9.41
C GLU A 51 10.35 -23.22 10.48
N GLY A 52 9.76 -23.35 11.67
CA GLY A 52 9.94 -22.40 12.77
C GLY A 52 9.04 -21.17 12.72
N SER A 53 8.07 -21.10 11.79
CA SER A 53 6.98 -20.12 11.90
C SER A 53 6.09 -20.50 13.09
N ASN A 54 6.32 -19.90 14.26
CA ASN A 54 5.29 -19.87 15.27
C ASN A 54 4.11 -19.09 14.68
N ASP A 55 2.87 -19.59 14.82
CA ASP A 55 1.63 -18.91 14.42
C ASP A 55 1.45 -17.51 15.06
N GLU A 56 2.40 -17.09 15.91
CA GLU A 56 2.50 -15.80 16.59
C GLU A 56 3.37 -14.76 15.86
N GLU A 57 4.01 -15.07 14.72
CA GLU A 57 4.62 -13.99 13.93
C GLU A 57 3.52 -13.01 13.54
N PRO A 58 3.60 -11.72 13.98
CA PRO A 58 2.52 -10.78 13.80
C PRO A 58 2.28 -10.66 12.31
N ASN A 59 1.13 -11.16 11.88
CA ASN A 59 0.58 -11.08 10.55
C ASN A 59 0.96 -9.71 9.98
N ARG A 60 1.98 -9.67 9.10
CA ARG A 60 2.71 -8.42 8.82
C ARG A 60 1.69 -7.35 8.47
N LEU A 61 1.55 -6.36 9.35
CA LEU A 61 0.61 -5.27 9.17
C LEU A 61 0.90 -4.70 7.79
N ARG A 62 -0.09 -4.75 6.91
CA ARG A 62 0.03 -4.32 5.52
C ARG A 62 -1.12 -3.35 5.28
N GLY A 63 -0.84 -2.26 4.59
CA GLY A 63 -1.86 -1.28 4.27
C GLY A 63 -3.04 -1.91 3.54
N GLY A 64 -4.26 -1.51 3.91
CA GLY A 64 -5.47 -1.99 3.26
C GLY A 64 -5.54 -1.59 1.77
N PRO A 65 -6.46 -2.21 1.01
CA PRO A 65 -6.77 -1.77 -0.35
C PRO A 65 -7.23 -0.31 -0.35
N VAL A 66 -6.90 0.44 -1.41
CA VAL A 66 -7.28 1.85 -1.51
C VAL A 66 -8.78 1.98 -1.74
N ASP A 67 -9.46 2.69 -0.85
CA ASP A 67 -10.88 3.06 -1.00
C ASP A 67 -11.04 4.04 -2.18
N SER A 68 -11.90 3.70 -3.14
CA SER A 68 -12.13 4.46 -4.37
C SER A 68 -12.82 5.82 -4.14
N ILE A 69 -13.50 6.00 -3.00
CA ILE A 69 -14.21 7.22 -2.63
C ILE A 69 -13.30 8.10 -1.76
N LYS A 70 -12.68 7.52 -0.73
CA LYS A 70 -11.85 8.27 0.21
C LYS A 70 -10.48 8.63 -0.39
N LEU A 71 -9.92 7.77 -1.25
CA LEU A 71 -8.58 7.90 -1.85
C LEU A 71 -7.50 8.10 -0.77
N VAL A 72 -7.55 7.25 0.25
CA VAL A 72 -6.58 7.20 1.35
C VAL A 72 -5.74 5.94 1.20
N VAL A 73 -4.42 6.11 1.32
CA VAL A 73 -3.45 5.03 1.28
C VAL A 73 -2.91 4.81 2.67
N GLU A 74 -3.00 3.58 3.16
CA GLU A 74 -2.35 3.15 4.39
C GLU A 74 -0.97 2.56 4.08
N LEU A 75 0.00 2.88 4.92
CA LEU A 75 1.38 2.39 4.84
C LEU A 75 1.80 1.84 6.20
N ALA A 76 2.20 0.57 6.21
CA ALA A 76 2.88 -0.02 7.35
C ALA A 76 4.37 0.34 7.36
N PRO A 77 5.07 0.13 8.49
CA PRO A 77 6.52 0.31 8.55
C PRO A 77 7.23 -0.45 7.43
N MET A 78 8.16 0.24 6.75
CA MET A 78 8.94 -0.27 5.62
C MET A 78 8.12 -0.72 4.39
N GLU A 79 6.84 -0.36 4.30
CA GLU A 79 6.01 -0.66 3.13
C GLU A 79 6.22 0.35 1.99
N ILE A 80 6.42 -0.16 0.78
CA ILE A 80 6.43 0.63 -0.45
C ILE A 80 5.21 0.23 -1.29
N ARG A 81 4.36 1.21 -1.64
CA ARG A 81 3.20 1.01 -2.51
C ARG A 81 3.35 1.85 -3.78
N THR A 82 3.25 1.19 -4.92
CA THR A 82 3.40 1.82 -6.23
C THR A 82 2.03 2.01 -6.87
N PHE A 83 1.74 3.22 -7.36
CA PHE A 83 0.47 3.56 -7.98
C PHE A 83 0.65 4.23 -9.33
N ILE A 84 -0.22 3.88 -10.28
CA ILE A 84 -0.44 4.67 -11.48
C ILE A 84 -1.70 5.51 -11.26
N VAL A 85 -1.57 6.82 -11.39
CA VAL A 85 -2.66 7.78 -11.13
C VAL A 85 -2.98 8.55 -12.40
N ASP A 86 -4.23 8.45 -12.86
CA ASP A 86 -4.75 9.28 -13.94
C ASP A 86 -5.26 10.61 -13.37
N LEU A 87 -4.61 11.70 -13.78
CA LEU A 87 -4.85 13.05 -13.32
C LEU A 87 -5.35 13.93 -14.46
N ARG A 88 -6.44 14.67 -14.23
CA ARG A 88 -6.88 15.77 -15.08
C ARG A 88 -6.60 17.12 -14.43
N TYR A 89 -6.31 18.11 -15.26
CA TYR A 89 -6.38 19.52 -14.85
C TYR A 89 -7.84 19.84 -14.48
N LYS A 90 -8.01 20.63 -13.42
CA LYS A 90 -9.31 21.16 -13.01
C LYS A 90 -9.69 22.34 -13.89
#